data_AF-A0A4S4CGT7-F1
#
_entry.id   AF-A0A4S4CGT7-F1
#
_cell.length_a   1.000
_cell.length_b   1.000
_cell.length_c   1.000
_cell.angle_alpha   90.00
_cell.angle_beta   90.00
_cell.angle_gamma   90.00
#
_symmetry.space_group_name_H-M   'P 1'
#
loop_
_entity.id
_entity.type
_entity.pdbx_description
1 polymer ?
#
loop_
_entity_poly.entity_id
_entity_poly.type
_entity_poly.pdbx_seq_one_letter_code
_entity_poly.pdbx_strand_id
1 'polypeptide(L)' 'MHELSCTWVPGTTNVVRLRFNGRTIEMTSTRLSRIFGPKVLGDLYLRGRAVLRADAGQVAQLT' A
#
# COMPACT_ATOMS: atom_id res chain seq x y z
N MET A 1 -10.01 10.59 -6.59
CA MET A 1 -9.69 9.27 -6.00
C MET A 1 -8.58 8.65 -6.85
N HIS A 2 -7.49 8.22 -6.24
CA HIS A 2 -6.34 7.63 -6.93
C HIS A 2 -6.32 6.13 -6.72
N GLU A 3 -6.02 5.37 -7.78
CA GLU A 3 -5.80 3.93 -7.67
C GLU A 3 -4.32 3.66 -7.38
N LEU A 4 -4.05 2.81 -6.40
CA LEU A 4 -2.70 2.40 -6.02
C LEU A 4 -2.58 0.89 -6.09
N SER A 5 -1.54 0.42 -6.79
CA SER A 5 -1.16 -0.99 -6.72
C SER A 5 -0.19 -1.20 -5.56
N CYS A 6 -0.47 -2.14 -4.69
CA CYS A 6 0.36 -2.51 -3.55
C CYS A 6 0.87 -3.93 -3.71
N THR A 7 2.16 -4.15 -3.44
CA THR A 7 2.83 -5.47 -3.52
C THR A 7 3.89 -5.58 -2.44
N TRP A 8 4.24 -6.80 -2.02
CA TRP A 8 5.37 -7.01 -1.12
C TRP A 8 6.70 -6.67 -1.80
N VAL A 9 7.64 -6.12 -1.03
CA VAL A 9 9.03 -6.00 -1.47
C VAL A 9 9.70 -7.37 -1.26
N PRO A 10 10.25 -8.01 -2.32
CA PRO A 10 10.92 -9.30 -2.20
C PRO A 10 12.05 -9.27 -1.16
N GLY A 11 12.18 -10.35 -0.38
CA GLY A 11 13.18 -10.44 0.68
C GLY A 11 12.80 -9.72 1.98
N THR A 12 11.60 -9.15 2.06
CA THR A 12 11.07 -8.53 3.28
C THR A 12 9.75 -9.18 3.70
N THR A 13 9.48 -9.20 5.00
CA THR A 13 8.21 -9.70 5.56
C THR A 13 7.26 -8.58 5.97
N ASN A 14 7.74 -7.34 6.01
CA ASN A 14 7.02 -6.19 6.54
C ASN A 14 7.07 -4.94 5.66
N VAL A 15 7.71 -4.97 4.49
CA VAL A 15 7.77 -3.82 3.57
C VAL A 15 6.90 -4.06 2.36
N VAL A 16 6.10 -3.06 2.04
CA VAL A 16 5.22 -3.02 0.88
C VAL A 16 5.64 -1.88 -0.05
N ARG A 17 5.44 -2.10 -1.34
CA ARG A 17 5.63 -1.13 -2.40
C ARG A 17 4.28 -0.71 -2.94
N LEU A 18 4.00 0.59 -2.88
CA LEU A 18 2.86 1.24 -3.51
C LEU A 18 3.30 1.91 -4.81
N ARG A 19 2.51 1.73 -5.87
CA ARG A 19 2.69 2.46 -7.13
C ARG A 19 1.41 3.20 -7.48
N PHE A 20 1.55 4.49 -7.80
CA PHE A 20 0.45 5.35 -8.21
C PHE A 20 0.99 6.57 -8.96
N ASN A 21 0.28 7.06 -9.98
CA ASN A 21 0.68 8.25 -10.76
C ASN A 21 2.16 8.25 -11.20
N GLY A 22 2.72 7.09 -11.60
CA GLY A 22 4.14 6.94 -11.97
C GLY A 22 5.15 7.02 -10.82
N ARG A 23 4.70 7.22 -9.58
CA ARG A 23 5.52 7.20 -8.37
C ARG A 23 5.53 5.82 -7.75
N THR A 24 6.65 5.47 -7.13
CA THR A 24 6.80 4.27 -6.32
C THR A 24 7.22 4.69 -4.91
N ILE A 25 6.51 4.21 -3.90
CA ILE A 25 6.80 4.47 -2.49
C ILE A 25 6.88 3.14 -1.77
N GLU A 26 7.89 2.99 -0.92
CA GLU A 26 8.03 1.82 -0.05
C GLU A 26 7.73 2.23 1.39
N MET A 27 6.96 1.41 2.09
CA MET A 27 6.64 1.65 3.49
C MET A 27 6.39 0.34 4.23
N THR A 28 6.33 0.41 5.54
CA THR A 28 5.98 -0.76 6.35
C THR A 28 4.51 -1.13 6.19
N SER A 29 4.21 -2.43 6.25
CA SER A 29 2.85 -2.97 6.29
C SER A 29 2.03 -2.38 7.44
N THR A 30 2.67 -2.07 8.58
CA THR A 30 2.05 -1.36 9.70
C THR A 30 1.62 0.07 9.32
N ARG A 31 2.47 0.84 8.62
CA ARG A 31 2.10 2.20 8.15
C ARG A 31 0.97 2.12 7.12
N LEU A 32 1.04 1.16 6.20
CA LEU A 32 -0.03 0.91 5.22
C LEU A 32 -1.37 0.65 5.92
N SER A 33 -1.40 -0.25 6.91
CA SER A 33 -2.62 -0.57 7.65
C SER A 33 -3.19 0.60 8.44
N ARG A 34 -2.36 1.56 8.87
CA ARG A 34 -2.85 2.77 9.55
C ARG A 34 -3.55 3.73 8.60
N ILE A 35 -3.08 3.84 7.36
CA ILE A 35 -3.64 4.76 6.34
C ILE A 35 -4.88 4.16 5.67
N PHE A 36 -4.82 2.87 5.32
CA PHE A 36 -5.83 2.19 4.49
C PHE A 36 -6.66 1.15 5.23
N GLY A 37 -6.40 0.94 6.53
CA GLY A 37 -7.06 -0.06 7.35
C GLY A 37 -6.49 -1.47 7.19
N PRO A 38 -6.85 -2.41 8.08
CA PRO A 38 -6.25 -3.75 8.13
C PRO A 38 -6.64 -4.66 6.96
N LYS A 39 -7.76 -4.36 6.28
CA LYS A 39 -8.25 -5.19 5.16
C LYS A 39 -7.23 -5.31 4.02
N VAL A 40 -6.47 -4.24 3.75
CA VAL A 40 -5.43 -4.26 2.71
C VAL A 40 -4.34 -5.28 3.01
N LEU A 41 -3.98 -5.46 4.28
CA LEU A 41 -2.98 -6.46 4.67
C LEU A 41 -3.52 -7.86 4.43
N GLY A 42 -4.80 -8.10 4.72
CA GLY A 42 -5.45 -9.37 4.39
C GLY A 42 -5.33 -9.69 2.91
N ASP A 43 -5.68 -8.76 2.03
CA ASP A 43 -5.57 -8.95 0.57
C ASP A 43 -4.12 -9.18 0.13
N LEU A 44 -3.16 -8.44 0.70
CA LEU A 44 -1.73 -8.61 0.45
C LEU A 44 -1.20 -9.97 0.91
N TYR A 45 -1.59 -10.46 2.09
CA TYR A 45 -1.16 -11.76 2.58
C TYR A 45 -1.76 -12.91 1.77
N LEU A 46 -3.02 -12.75 1.33
CA LEU A 46 -3.72 -13.80 0.57
C LEU A 46 -3.30 -13.87 -0.89
N ARG A 47 -3.02 -12.72 -1.53
CA ARG A 47 -2.83 -12.63 -2.99
C ARG A 47 -1.46 -12.12 -3.41
N GLY A 48 -0.61 -11.72 -2.45
CA GLY A 48 0.68 -11.07 -2.71
C GLY A 48 0.57 -9.65 -3.29
N ARG A 49 -0.66 -9.18 -3.57
CA ARG A 49 -0.96 -7.87 -4.14
C ARG A 49 -2.31 -7.35 -3.65
N ALA A 50 -2.44 -6.03 -3.53
CA ALA A 50 -3.71 -5.36 -3.27
C ALA A 50 -3.86 -4.14 -4.19
N VAL A 51 -5.09 -3.81 -4.58
CA VAL A 51 -5.42 -2.57 -5.29
C VAL A 51 -6.24 -1.71 -4.35
N LEU A 52 -5.78 -0.50 -4.12
CA LEU A 52 -6.34 0.44 -3.17
C LEU A 52 -6.90 1.64 -3.91
N ARG A 53 -7.98 2.21 -3.37
CA ARG A 53 -8.47 3.52 -3.77
C ARG A 53 -8.16 4.50 -2.64
N ALA A 54 -7.34 5.50 -2.93
CA ALA A 54 -7.02 6.57 -1.98
C ALA A 54 -7.75 7.86 -2.33
N ASP A 55 -8.19 8.58 -1.31
CA ASP A 55 -8.54 9.99 -1.43
C ASP A 55 -7.31 10.90 -1.35
N ALA A 56 -7.51 12.21 -1.51
CA ALA A 56 -6.42 13.19 -1.48
C ALA A 56 -5.73 13.27 -0.10
N GLY A 57 -6.45 13.04 1.00
CA GLY A 57 -5.90 13.04 2.34
C GLY A 57 -5.00 11.84 2.60
N GLN A 58 -5.45 10.65 2.18
CA GLN A 58 -4.63 9.44 2.24
C GLN A 58 -3.38 9.55 1.37
N VAL A 59 -3.47 10.14 0.18
CA VAL A 59 -2.29 10.40 -0.68
C VAL A 59 -1.32 11.39 -0.02
N ALA A 60 -1.82 12.43 0.65
CA ALA A 60 -0.98 13.38 1.37
C ALA A 60 -0.20 12.73 2.54
N GLN A 61 -0.71 11.63 3.11
CA GLN A 61 -0.01 10.85 4.13
C GLN A 61 1.08 9.90 3.58
N LEU A 62 1.21 9.78 2.25
CA LEU A 62 2.23 8.96 1.59
C LEU A 62 3.54 9.71 1.32
N THR A 63 3.49 11.04 1.28
CA THR A 63 4.65 11.95 1.29
C THR A 63 5.20 12.13 2.71
#